data_AF-A0A0S7WT39-F1
#
_entry.id   AF-A0A0S7WT39-F1
#
_cell.length_a   1.000
_cell.length_b   1.000
_cell.length_c   1.000
_cell.angle_alpha   90.00
_cell.angle_beta   90.00
_cell.angle_gamma   90.00
#
_symmetry.space_group_name_H-M   'P 1'
#
loop_
_entity.id
_entity.type
_entity.pdbx_description
1 polymer ?
#
loop_
_entity_poly.entity_id
_entity_poly.type
_entity_poly.pdbx_seq_one_letter_code
_entity_poly.pdbx_strand_id
1 'polypeptide(L)'
;MRTSQATRKLTGLMVSCSLVLCLGFGCSTGDEPFGVPRTRQVATPETQAGSSITPERLFGKYVVTDYAWCLGTPPQQAEAWAKGCLHNEAAILPEVFAVRGVVVRNPRYEIRHFPKSVEGEVPTGVRRLLSDFYGAGTERAAITRVEVYEAGAAHPRCGVEVIDENTLWETWDRPWLFEWRREGTGGNPIALKKRALGNPDR
;
A
#
# COMPACT_ATOMS: atom_id res chain seq x y z
N MET A 1 31.61 -1.76 39.14
CA MET A 1 30.47 -2.36 39.86
C MET A 1 29.53 -1.28 40.34
N ARG A 2 28.32 -1.18 39.77
CA ARG A 2 27.10 -0.65 40.39
C ARG A 2 25.96 -0.84 39.38
N THR A 3 25.32 -2.00 39.52
CA THR A 3 24.08 -2.41 38.86
C THR A 3 22.91 -1.67 39.50
N SER A 4 22.10 -0.97 38.70
CA SER A 4 20.80 -0.44 39.14
C SER A 4 19.70 -1.16 38.34
N GLN A 5 18.99 -2.06 39.01
CA GLN A 5 17.81 -2.75 38.49
C GLN A 5 16.57 -1.94 38.87
N ALA A 6 15.77 -1.55 37.88
CA ALA A 6 14.45 -0.96 38.09
C ALA A 6 13.37 -1.98 37.71
N THR A 7 12.79 -2.63 38.72
CA THR A 7 11.60 -3.48 38.62
C THR A 7 10.36 -2.61 38.40
N ARG A 8 9.71 -2.72 37.25
CA ARG A 8 8.35 -2.20 37.03
C ARG A 8 7.32 -3.31 37.22
N LYS A 9 6.40 -3.08 38.16
CA LYS A 9 5.24 -3.91 38.45
C LYS A 9 4.26 -3.86 37.27
N LEU A 10 3.88 -5.02 36.75
CA LEU A 10 2.79 -5.20 35.79
C LEU A 10 1.50 -5.48 36.57
N THR A 11 0.62 -4.48 36.64
CA THR A 11 -0.73 -4.63 37.18
C THR A 11 -1.64 -5.10 36.06
N GLY A 12 -2.20 -6.30 36.20
CA GLY A 12 -3.13 -6.89 35.25
C GLY A 12 -4.50 -6.20 35.27
N LEU A 13 -5.04 -5.94 34.08
CA LEU A 13 -6.42 -5.51 33.89
C LEU A 13 -7.17 -6.65 33.18
N MET A 14 -7.97 -7.41 33.94
CA MET A 14 -8.93 -8.37 33.39
C MET A 14 -10.09 -7.58 32.78
N VAL A 15 -10.26 -7.70 31.46
CA VAL A 15 -11.46 -7.20 30.76
C VAL A 15 -12.41 -8.38 30.58
N SER A 16 -13.53 -8.31 31.30
CA SER A 16 -14.66 -9.23 31.21
C SER A 16 -15.41 -9.00 29.89
N CYS A 17 -15.54 -10.05 29.08
CA CYS A 17 -16.26 -10.03 27.81
C CYS A 17 -17.67 -10.59 28.02
N SER A 18 -18.69 -9.74 27.97
CA SER A 18 -20.09 -10.16 28.04
C SER A 18 -20.57 -10.63 26.67
N LEU A 19 -20.95 -11.92 26.61
CA LEU A 19 -21.58 -12.56 25.46
C LEU A 19 -23.05 -12.13 25.40
N VAL A 20 -23.45 -11.37 24.38
CA VAL A 20 -24.85 -11.05 24.10
C VAL A 20 -25.35 -11.99 23.00
N LEU A 21 -26.20 -12.95 23.40
CA LEU A 21 -27.01 -13.74 22.48
C LEU A 21 -28.20 -12.89 22.01
N CYS A 22 -28.27 -12.59 20.72
CA CYS A 22 -29.50 -12.15 20.05
C CYS A 22 -30.06 -13.34 19.26
N LEU A 23 -31.10 -13.98 19.82
CA LEU A 23 -32.04 -14.80 19.07
C LEU A 23 -33.15 -13.89 18.57
N GLY A 24 -33.38 -13.86 17.26
CA GLY A 24 -34.42 -13.05 16.62
C GLY A 24 -34.95 -13.72 15.36
N PHE A 25 -36.09 -14.37 15.53
CA PHE A 25 -36.99 -14.92 14.50
C PHE A 25 -37.50 -13.86 13.51
N GLY A 26 -37.85 -14.27 12.29
CA GLY A 26 -38.75 -13.50 11.43
C GLY A 26 -38.82 -13.96 9.98
N CYS A 27 -39.80 -14.80 9.66
CA CYS A 27 -40.24 -15.16 8.31
C CYS A 27 -40.71 -13.93 7.50
N SER A 28 -40.51 -13.94 6.18
CA SER A 28 -41.61 -13.79 5.21
C SER A 28 -41.10 -13.99 3.78
N THR A 29 -41.59 -15.04 3.14
CA THR A 29 -41.49 -15.30 1.70
C THR A 29 -42.55 -14.49 0.98
N GLY A 30 -42.13 -13.45 0.25
CA GLY A 30 -42.95 -12.74 -0.72
C GLY A 30 -42.43 -13.05 -2.13
N ASP A 31 -43.10 -13.97 -2.81
CA ASP A 31 -42.94 -14.24 -4.24
C ASP A 31 -43.61 -13.11 -5.03
N GLU A 32 -42.82 -12.27 -5.69
CA GLU A 32 -43.30 -11.43 -6.80
C GLU A 32 -42.54 -11.80 -8.09
N PRO A 33 -43.23 -12.13 -9.20
CA PRO A 33 -42.60 -12.38 -10.48
C PRO A 33 -42.19 -11.04 -11.12
N PHE A 34 -40.99 -10.57 -10.80
CA PHE A 34 -40.37 -9.45 -11.49
C PHE A 34 -40.03 -9.83 -12.93
N GLY A 35 -40.64 -9.11 -13.88
CA GLY A 35 -40.38 -9.23 -15.30
C GLY A 35 -38.89 -9.08 -15.62
N VAL A 36 -38.36 -10.02 -16.40
CA VAL A 36 -36.96 -10.08 -16.82
C VAL A 36 -36.59 -8.78 -17.53
N PRO A 37 -35.74 -7.92 -16.94
CA PRO A 37 -35.20 -6.78 -17.66
C PRO A 37 -34.29 -7.33 -18.75
N ARG A 38 -34.52 -6.91 -20.00
CA ARG A 38 -33.60 -7.16 -21.11
C ARG A 38 -32.20 -6.78 -20.65
N THR A 39 -31.34 -7.79 -20.48
CA THR A 39 -29.92 -7.64 -20.19
C THR A 39 -29.32 -6.84 -21.34
N ARG A 40 -29.21 -5.53 -21.15
CA ARG A 40 -28.37 -4.69 -21.99
C ARG A 40 -26.97 -5.24 -21.76
N GLN A 41 -26.44 -5.96 -22.75
CA GLN A 41 -25.03 -6.33 -22.78
C GLN A 41 -24.26 -5.03 -22.72
N VAL A 42 -23.88 -4.63 -21.51
CA VAL A 42 -22.89 -3.59 -21.28
C VAL A 42 -21.65 -4.16 -21.94
N ALA A 43 -21.25 -3.55 -23.05
CA ALA A 43 -20.00 -3.89 -23.72
C ALA A 43 -18.91 -3.87 -22.65
N THR A 44 -18.38 -5.03 -22.32
CA THR A 44 -17.21 -5.16 -21.47
C THR A 44 -16.14 -4.31 -22.14
N PRO A 45 -15.66 -3.23 -21.51
CA PRO A 45 -14.60 -2.44 -22.10
C PRO A 45 -13.45 -3.41 -22.35
N GLU A 46 -13.10 -3.57 -23.63
CA GLU A 46 -11.96 -4.37 -24.04
C GLU A 46 -10.79 -3.88 -23.22
N THR A 47 -10.39 -4.75 -22.27
CA THR A 47 -9.24 -4.54 -21.42
C THR A 47 -8.08 -4.47 -22.38
N GLN A 48 -7.65 -3.24 -22.70
CA GLN A 48 -6.41 -3.01 -23.43
C GLN A 48 -5.39 -3.96 -22.83
N ALA A 49 -4.69 -4.71 -23.68
CA ALA A 49 -3.58 -5.58 -23.31
C ALA A 49 -2.48 -4.70 -22.69
N GLY A 50 -2.74 -4.20 -21.49
CA GLY A 50 -1.83 -3.47 -20.66
C GLY A 50 -0.72 -4.45 -20.37
N SER A 51 0.47 -4.10 -20.85
CA SER A 51 1.64 -4.93 -20.71
C SER A 51 1.70 -5.49 -19.29
N SER A 52 1.60 -6.81 -19.14
CA SER A 52 1.61 -7.44 -17.83
C SER A 52 2.90 -7.04 -17.13
N ILE A 53 2.79 -6.29 -16.02
CA ILE A 53 3.94 -5.95 -15.20
C ILE A 53 4.50 -7.25 -14.63
N THR A 54 5.79 -7.49 -14.85
CA THR A 54 6.53 -8.60 -14.23
C THR A 54 7.65 -8.04 -13.36
N PRO A 55 8.14 -8.78 -12.35
CA PRO A 55 9.25 -8.32 -11.51
C PRO A 55 10.50 -7.94 -12.31
N GLU A 56 10.80 -8.69 -13.38
CA GLU A 56 12.01 -8.49 -14.19
C GLU A 56 12.02 -7.13 -14.88
N ARG A 57 10.83 -6.63 -15.28
CA ARG A 57 10.69 -5.29 -15.86
C ARG A 57 10.96 -4.19 -14.83
N LEU A 58 10.81 -4.50 -13.54
CA LEU A 58 11.09 -3.59 -12.43
C LEU A 58 12.53 -3.70 -11.92
N PHE A 59 13.35 -4.60 -12.47
CA PHE A 59 14.74 -4.73 -12.01
C PHE A 59 15.56 -3.51 -12.40
N GLY A 60 16.17 -2.86 -11.43
CA GLY A 60 16.95 -1.65 -11.60
C GLY A 60 17.35 -0.99 -10.28
N LYS A 61 18.13 0.08 -10.42
CA LYS A 61 18.42 1.01 -9.35
C LYS A 61 17.41 2.15 -9.37
N TYR A 62 17.05 2.60 -8.20
CA TYR A 62 16.07 3.63 -7.97
C TYR A 62 16.61 4.64 -6.96
N VAL A 63 16.07 5.86 -7.03
CA VAL A 63 16.37 6.93 -6.09
C VAL A 63 15.06 7.48 -5.57
N VAL A 64 14.99 7.76 -4.27
CA VAL A 64 13.85 8.47 -3.68
C VAL A 64 13.88 9.92 -4.15
N THR A 65 12.92 10.31 -4.99
CA THR A 65 12.89 11.67 -5.58
C THR A 65 11.88 12.59 -4.93
N ASP A 66 10.88 12.04 -4.25
CA ASP A 66 9.83 12.84 -3.61
C ASP A 66 9.21 12.09 -2.42
N TYR A 67 8.53 12.84 -1.56
CA TYR A 67 7.78 12.32 -0.44
C TYR A 67 6.51 13.14 -0.19
N ALA A 68 5.48 12.50 0.35
CA ALA A 68 4.23 13.16 0.68
C ALA A 68 3.67 12.61 2.01
N TRP A 69 3.13 13.52 2.81
CA TRP A 69 2.33 13.17 3.98
C TRP A 69 0.86 13.12 3.59
N CYS A 70 0.20 12.00 3.80
CA CYS A 70 -1.16 11.80 3.30
C CYS A 70 -2.28 12.12 4.32
N LEU A 71 -2.00 12.47 5.59
CA LEU A 71 -3.06 12.75 6.59
C LEU A 71 -2.85 14.02 7.42
N GLY A 72 -3.46 15.14 7.02
CA GLY A 72 -3.36 16.39 7.79
C GLY A 72 -1.94 16.97 7.73
N THR A 73 -1.46 17.56 8.84
CA THR A 73 -0.13 18.18 8.91
C THR A 73 0.88 17.22 9.57
N PRO A 74 2.02 16.93 8.93
CA PRO A 74 3.04 16.09 9.56
C PRO A 74 3.63 16.79 10.79
N PRO A 75 3.99 16.05 11.85
CA PRO A 75 4.88 16.58 12.88
C PRO A 75 6.21 17.03 12.25
N GLN A 76 6.74 18.19 12.67
CA GLN A 76 7.96 18.76 12.08
C GLN A 76 9.16 17.79 12.09
N GLN A 77 9.31 17.00 13.16
CA GLN A 77 10.37 15.99 13.27
C GLN A 77 10.19 14.86 12.23
N ALA A 78 8.95 14.47 11.96
CA ALA A 78 8.66 13.43 10.96
C ALA A 78 8.96 13.93 9.55
N GLU A 79 8.68 15.20 9.25
CA GLU A 79 9.00 15.78 7.95
C GLU A 79 10.51 15.91 7.73
N ALA A 80 11.27 16.30 8.76
CA ALA A 80 12.73 16.34 8.68
C ALA A 80 13.32 14.96 8.35
N TRP A 81 12.77 13.89 8.95
CA TRP A 81 13.15 12.51 8.63
C TRP A 81 12.81 12.15 7.17
N ALA A 82 11.59 12.45 6.70
CA ALA A 82 11.18 12.15 5.33
C ALA A 82 12.05 12.89 4.31
N LYS A 83 12.38 14.16 4.58
CA LYS A 83 13.31 14.95 3.78
C LYS A 83 14.71 14.35 3.76
N GLY A 84 15.18 13.82 4.88
CA GLY A 84 16.46 13.09 4.96
C GLY A 84 16.47 11.77 4.19
N CYS A 85 15.31 11.26 3.76
CA CYS A 85 15.22 10.09 2.90
C CYS A 85 15.34 10.41 1.41
N LEU A 86 15.26 11.68 1.00
CA LEU A 86 15.48 12.08 -0.37
C LEU A 86 16.89 11.68 -0.84
N HIS A 87 16.99 11.27 -2.09
CA HIS A 87 18.20 10.78 -2.73
C HIS A 87 18.75 9.46 -2.17
N ASN A 88 18.06 8.83 -1.22
CA ASN A 88 18.42 7.47 -0.82
C ASN A 88 18.23 6.53 -2.00
N GLU A 89 19.24 5.70 -2.23
CA GLU A 89 19.21 4.66 -3.24
C GLU A 89 18.35 3.49 -2.77
N ALA A 90 17.66 2.88 -3.73
CA ALA A 90 16.99 1.61 -3.61
C ALA A 90 17.36 0.72 -4.79
N ALA A 91 17.35 -0.59 -4.59
CA ALA A 91 17.67 -1.57 -5.61
C ALA A 91 16.63 -2.68 -5.60
N ILE A 92 16.11 -2.98 -6.79
CA ILE A 92 15.33 -4.18 -7.06
C ILE A 92 16.15 -4.95 -8.09
N LEU A 93 16.88 -5.97 -7.65
CA LEU A 93 17.72 -6.79 -8.53
C LEU A 93 17.35 -8.27 -8.32
N PRO A 94 17.68 -9.16 -9.26
CA PRO A 94 17.31 -10.57 -9.12
C PRO A 94 17.87 -11.20 -7.82
N GLU A 95 19.09 -10.84 -7.43
CA GLU A 95 19.80 -11.43 -6.28
C GLU A 95 19.73 -10.57 -5.01
N VAL A 96 19.28 -9.32 -5.11
CA VAL A 96 19.22 -8.42 -3.97
C VAL A 96 18.11 -7.40 -4.09
N PHE A 97 17.39 -7.21 -2.99
CA PHE A 97 16.53 -6.05 -2.78
C PHE A 97 17.13 -5.21 -1.66
N ALA A 98 17.22 -3.90 -1.84
CA ALA A 98 17.72 -2.99 -0.82
C ALA A 98 16.95 -1.68 -0.83
N VAL A 99 16.50 -1.22 0.34
CA VAL A 99 15.97 0.13 0.56
C VAL A 99 16.10 0.53 2.02
N ARG A 100 16.57 1.76 2.28
CA ARG A 100 16.59 2.38 3.63
C ARG A 100 17.01 1.42 4.76
N GLY A 101 18.11 0.70 4.55
CA GLY A 101 18.69 -0.23 5.53
C GLY A 101 18.05 -1.63 5.57
N VAL A 102 16.93 -1.85 4.87
CA VAL A 102 16.40 -3.20 4.62
C VAL A 102 17.19 -3.80 3.46
N VAL A 103 17.74 -4.99 3.67
CA VAL A 103 18.45 -5.76 2.64
C VAL A 103 17.92 -7.18 2.65
N VAL A 104 17.40 -7.64 1.52
CA VAL A 104 16.95 -9.02 1.30
C VAL A 104 17.84 -9.64 0.22
N ARG A 105 18.58 -10.70 0.58
CA ARG A 105 19.42 -11.45 -0.36
C ARG A 105 18.63 -12.61 -0.95
N ASN A 106 18.85 -12.90 -2.23
CA ASN A 106 18.09 -13.86 -3.03
C ASN A 106 16.57 -13.67 -2.84
N PRO A 107 16.06 -12.45 -3.08
CA PRO A 107 14.65 -12.14 -2.87
C PRO A 107 13.77 -12.95 -3.80
N ARG A 108 12.59 -13.33 -3.30
CA ARG A 108 11.49 -13.82 -4.14
C ARG A 108 10.49 -12.68 -4.31
N TYR A 109 10.21 -12.32 -5.55
CA TYR A 109 9.27 -11.26 -5.89
C TYR A 109 7.91 -11.85 -6.29
N GLU A 110 6.83 -11.28 -5.77
CA GLU A 110 5.46 -11.60 -6.20
C GLU A 110 4.75 -10.31 -6.62
N ILE A 111 4.04 -10.33 -7.75
CA ILE A 111 3.15 -9.24 -8.14
C ILE A 111 1.75 -9.56 -7.61
N ARG A 112 1.17 -8.60 -6.88
CA ARG A 112 -0.22 -8.67 -6.41
C ARG A 112 -1.02 -7.49 -6.90
N HIS A 113 -2.28 -7.74 -7.18
CA HIS A 113 -3.23 -6.71 -7.59
C HIS A 113 -4.31 -6.58 -6.53
N PHE A 114 -4.54 -5.35 -6.09
CA PHE A 114 -5.57 -5.01 -5.13
C PHE A 114 -6.63 -4.20 -5.87
N PRO A 115 -7.88 -4.70 -6.01
CA PRO A 115 -8.94 -3.92 -6.64
C PRO A 115 -9.18 -2.64 -5.84
N LYS A 116 -9.76 -1.60 -6.45
CA LYS A 116 -10.12 -0.36 -5.73
C LYS A 116 -10.94 -0.65 -4.47
N SER A 117 -10.68 0.09 -3.39
CA SER A 117 -11.42 -0.04 -2.13
C SER A 117 -12.89 0.29 -2.35
N VAL A 118 -13.79 -0.50 -1.78
CA VAL A 118 -15.23 -0.23 -1.78
C VAL A 118 -15.62 0.45 -0.47
N GLU A 119 -16.48 1.47 -0.55
CA GLU A 119 -17.00 2.14 0.62
C GLU A 119 -17.74 1.15 1.54
N GLY A 120 -17.52 1.25 2.85
CA GLY A 120 -18.11 0.37 3.86
C GLY A 120 -17.35 -0.94 4.10
N GLU A 121 -16.34 -1.27 3.29
CA GLU A 121 -15.46 -2.41 3.55
C GLU A 121 -14.47 -2.10 4.67
N VAL A 122 -14.30 -3.03 5.63
CA VAL A 122 -13.31 -2.89 6.69
C VAL A 122 -11.93 -3.27 6.14
N PRO A 123 -10.96 -2.33 6.10
CA PRO A 123 -9.68 -2.59 5.46
C PRO A 123 -8.85 -3.59 6.27
N THR A 124 -8.40 -4.64 5.57
CA THR A 124 -7.44 -5.63 6.09
C THR A 124 -6.10 -4.98 6.45
N GLY A 125 -5.25 -5.68 7.20
CA GLY A 125 -3.92 -5.18 7.58
C GLY A 125 -3.08 -4.74 6.37
N VAL A 126 -3.08 -5.52 5.28
CA VAL A 126 -2.38 -5.20 4.03
C VAL A 126 -3.00 -3.98 3.34
N ARG A 127 -4.34 -3.87 3.35
CA ARG A 127 -5.04 -2.73 2.74
C ARG A 127 -4.60 -1.39 3.34
N ARG A 128 -4.36 -1.35 4.66
CA ARG A 128 -3.88 -0.15 5.36
C ARG A 128 -2.44 0.24 5.02
N LEU A 129 -1.73 -0.60 4.28
CA LEU A 129 -0.38 -0.35 3.76
C LEU A 129 -0.40 0.06 2.28
N LEU A 130 -1.58 0.29 1.70
CA LEU A 130 -1.74 0.83 0.36
C LEU A 130 -2.00 2.33 0.45
N SER A 131 -1.60 3.04 -0.58
CA SER A 131 -1.69 4.50 -0.67
C SER A 131 -3.13 4.98 -0.82
N ASP A 132 -4.04 4.21 -1.43
CA ASP A 132 -5.45 4.58 -1.56
C ASP A 132 -6.18 4.64 -0.21
N PHE A 133 -5.75 3.84 0.76
CA PHE A 133 -6.25 3.92 2.13
C PHE A 133 -6.00 5.30 2.75
N TYR A 134 -4.96 6.00 2.30
CA TYR A 134 -4.64 7.37 2.71
C TYR A 134 -5.10 8.43 1.71
N GLY A 135 -6.00 8.08 0.79
CA GLY A 135 -6.53 8.98 -0.23
C GLY A 135 -5.62 9.16 -1.45
N ALA A 136 -4.44 8.55 -1.47
CA ALA A 136 -3.48 8.71 -2.56
C ALA A 136 -3.69 7.72 -3.71
N GLY A 137 -3.81 8.23 -4.92
CA GLY A 137 -4.01 7.39 -6.12
C GLY A 137 -5.35 6.67 -6.14
N THR A 138 -6.41 7.26 -5.57
CA THR A 138 -7.78 6.69 -5.47
C THR A 138 -8.51 6.64 -6.81
N GLU A 139 -8.00 7.33 -7.83
CA GLU A 139 -8.46 7.27 -9.20
C GLU A 139 -8.05 5.97 -9.91
N ARG A 140 -7.08 5.21 -9.38
CA ARG A 140 -6.63 3.95 -9.95
C ARG A 140 -7.69 2.86 -9.78
N ALA A 141 -7.97 2.11 -10.84
CA ALA A 141 -8.92 0.99 -10.83
C ALA A 141 -8.43 -0.19 -9.96
N ALA A 142 -7.11 -0.39 -9.92
CA ALA A 142 -6.44 -1.36 -9.06
C ALA A 142 -5.05 -0.85 -8.69
N ILE A 143 -4.54 -1.31 -7.56
CA ILE A 143 -3.16 -1.08 -7.13
C ILE A 143 -2.36 -2.35 -7.44
N THR A 144 -1.36 -2.22 -8.30
CA THR A 144 -0.36 -3.27 -8.50
C THR A 144 0.76 -3.06 -7.49
N ARG A 145 1.13 -4.11 -6.76
CA ARG A 145 2.19 -4.08 -5.77
C ARG A 145 3.18 -5.20 -6.06
N VAL A 146 4.47 -4.90 -6.04
CA VAL A 146 5.52 -5.91 -5.94
C VAL A 146 5.82 -6.16 -4.48
N GLU A 147 5.64 -7.40 -4.05
CA GLU A 147 5.95 -7.88 -2.71
C GLU A 147 7.28 -8.60 -2.73
N VAL A 148 8.13 -8.32 -1.73
CA VAL A 148 9.49 -8.85 -1.62
C VAL A 148 9.55 -9.80 -0.43
N TYR A 149 9.92 -11.05 -0.69
CA TYR A 149 10.02 -12.10 0.31
C TYR A 149 11.48 -12.48 0.54
N GLU A 150 11.84 -12.69 1.80
CA GLU A 150 13.04 -13.46 2.15
C GLU A 150 12.83 -14.94 1.76
N ALA A 151 13.92 -15.65 1.47
CA ALA A 151 13.86 -17.05 1.11
C ALA A 151 13.18 -17.89 2.22
N GLY A 152 12.10 -18.59 1.87
CA GLY A 152 11.32 -19.40 2.80
C GLY A 152 10.32 -18.64 3.69
N ALA A 153 10.23 -17.31 3.56
CA ALA A 153 9.29 -16.52 4.35
C ALA A 153 7.83 -16.65 3.84
N ALA A 154 6.89 -16.82 4.76
CA ALA A 154 5.45 -16.87 4.45
C ALA A 154 4.83 -15.47 4.24
N HIS A 155 5.50 -14.42 4.72
CA HIS A 155 5.02 -13.03 4.65
C HIS A 155 6.05 -12.14 3.96
N PRO A 156 5.60 -11.13 3.21
CA PRO A 156 6.52 -10.22 2.55
C PRO A 156 7.26 -9.39 3.59
N ARG A 157 8.56 -9.20 3.35
CA ARG A 157 9.42 -8.34 4.16
C ARG A 157 9.17 -6.87 3.84
N CYS A 158 8.90 -6.57 2.57
CA CYS A 158 8.62 -5.23 2.05
C CYS A 158 7.67 -5.34 0.85
N GLY A 159 7.09 -4.22 0.43
CA GLY A 159 6.45 -4.16 -0.88
C GLY A 159 6.20 -2.71 -1.30
N VAL A 160 6.28 -2.49 -2.61
CA VAL A 160 6.10 -1.17 -3.23
C VAL A 160 5.05 -1.26 -4.33
N GLU A 161 4.26 -0.20 -4.44
CA GLU A 161 3.26 -0.05 -5.49
C GLU A 161 3.91 0.33 -6.80
N VAL A 162 3.44 -0.25 -7.88
CA VAL A 162 3.88 0.03 -9.24
C VAL A 162 2.96 1.09 -9.82
N ILE A 163 3.53 2.26 -10.14
CA ILE A 163 2.82 3.32 -10.86
C ILE A 163 3.07 3.17 -12.36
N ASP A 164 4.33 2.96 -12.73
CA ASP A 164 4.79 2.57 -14.04
C ASP A 164 6.14 1.82 -13.92
N GLU A 165 6.76 1.44 -15.03
CA GLU A 165 8.03 0.68 -15.04
C GLU A 165 9.22 1.42 -14.40
N ASN A 166 9.13 2.74 -14.29
CA ASN A 166 10.19 3.62 -13.81
C ASN A 166 9.81 4.33 -12.51
N THR A 167 8.61 4.09 -11.99
CA THR A 167 8.04 4.83 -10.87
C THR A 167 7.34 3.89 -9.92
N LEU A 168 7.86 3.82 -8.70
CA LEU A 168 7.31 3.01 -7.63
C LEU A 168 6.94 3.91 -6.45
N TRP A 169 5.89 3.55 -5.75
CA TRP A 169 5.49 4.21 -4.52
C TRP A 169 5.65 3.27 -3.34
N GLU A 170 6.14 3.80 -2.24
CA GLU A 170 6.25 3.05 -1.01
C GLU A 170 5.55 3.78 0.11
N THR A 171 4.65 3.09 0.79
CA THR A 171 4.04 3.56 2.02
C THR A 171 4.86 3.07 3.20
N TRP A 172 5.40 3.99 4.00
CA TRP A 172 6.20 3.67 5.18
C TRP A 172 5.54 4.22 6.45
N ASP A 173 5.40 3.36 7.46
CA ASP A 173 4.97 3.65 8.84
C ASP A 173 4.07 4.89 8.99
N ARG A 174 2.85 4.80 8.42
CA ARG A 174 1.71 5.74 8.49
C ARG A 174 2.05 7.25 8.55
N PRO A 175 1.55 8.10 7.64
CA PRO A 175 1.09 7.93 6.28
C PRO A 175 2.09 8.60 5.31
N TRP A 176 3.38 8.27 5.43
CA TRP A 176 4.38 8.73 4.48
C TRP A 176 4.30 7.90 3.20
N LEU A 177 4.24 8.60 2.08
CA LEU A 177 4.36 8.05 0.75
C LEU A 177 5.68 8.54 0.16
N PHE A 178 6.54 7.62 -0.28
CA PHE A 178 7.79 7.93 -0.95
C PHE A 178 7.70 7.53 -2.42
N GLU A 179 8.16 8.40 -3.30
CA GLU A 179 8.32 8.08 -4.71
C GLU A 179 9.75 7.66 -5.01
N TRP A 180 9.88 6.50 -5.64
CA TRP A 180 11.13 6.00 -6.17
C TRP A 180 11.11 6.16 -7.69
N ARG A 181 12.18 6.71 -8.26
CA ARG A 181 12.38 6.80 -9.71
C ARG A 181 13.58 5.99 -10.12
N ARG A 182 13.46 5.27 -11.23
CA ARG A 182 14.57 4.52 -11.80
C ARG A 182 15.70 5.48 -12.17
N GLU A 183 16.94 5.10 -11.86
CA GLU A 183 18.10 5.87 -12.27
C GLU A 183 18.20 5.95 -13.81
N GLY A 184 18.61 7.12 -14.32
CA GLY A 184 18.81 7.33 -15.75
C GLY A 184 17.55 7.60 -16.57
N THR A 185 16.35 7.49 -16.00
CA THR A 185 15.12 7.91 -16.67
C THR A 185 14.85 9.39 -16.41
N GLY A 186 15.47 10.24 -17.24
CA GLY A 186 15.38 11.70 -17.14
C GLY A 186 13.96 12.21 -17.39
N GLY A 187 13.29 12.67 -16.34
CA GLY A 187 12.05 13.44 -16.42
C GLY A 187 11.94 14.33 -15.19
N ASN A 188 11.56 15.59 -15.38
CA ASN A 188 11.25 16.48 -14.27
C ASN A 188 9.96 15.97 -13.60
N PRO A 189 10.00 15.50 -12.35
CA PRO A 189 8.84 14.87 -11.75
C PRO A 189 7.72 15.90 -11.51
N ILE A 190 6.49 15.51 -11.85
CA ILE A 190 5.31 16.16 -11.26
C ILE A 190 5.37 15.84 -9.77
N ALA A 191 5.40 16.86 -8.91
CA ALA A 191 5.46 16.66 -7.46
C ALA A 191 4.42 15.62 -7.00
N LEU A 192 4.86 14.62 -6.23
CA LEU A 192 4.07 13.54 -5.66
C LEU A 192 2.86 14.09 -4.94
N LYS A 193 3.01 15.20 -4.19
CA LYS A 193 1.90 15.88 -3.52
C LYS A 193 0.75 16.26 -4.48
N LYS A 194 1.05 16.69 -5.70
CA LYS A 194 0.03 17.03 -6.72
C LYS A 194 -0.64 15.79 -7.32
N ARG A 195 0.08 14.67 -7.42
CA ARG A 195 -0.46 13.39 -7.95
C ARG A 195 -1.27 12.65 -6.89
N ALA A 196 -0.75 12.59 -5.67
CA ALA A 196 -1.34 11.87 -4.56
C ALA A 196 -2.66 12.50 -4.10
N LEU A 197 -2.77 13.84 -4.07
CA LEU A 197 -3.95 14.52 -3.51
C LEU A 197 -4.99 14.91 -4.56
N GLY A 198 -4.77 14.59 -5.84
CA GLY A 198 -5.52 15.20 -6.93
C GLY A 198 -5.27 16.71 -7.04
N ASN A 199 -5.80 17.34 -8.09
CA ASN A 199 -5.75 18.80 -8.18
C ASN A 199 -6.51 19.38 -6.98
N PRO A 200 -5.92 20.30 -6.18
CA PRO A 200 -6.59 20.89 -5.03
C PRO A 200 -7.82 21.75 -5.40
N ASP A 201 -8.04 22.00 -6.70
CA ASP A 201 -9.11 22.84 -7.25
C ASP A 201 -10.36 22.03 -7.72
N ARG A 202 -10.59 20.83 -7.17
CA ARG A 202 -11.83 20.05 -7.41
C ARG A 202 -12.67 19.90 -6.16
#